data_AF-A0A3A8P6F9-F1
#
_entry.id   AF-A0A3A8P6F9-F1
#
_cell.length_a   1.000
_cell.length_b   1.000
_cell.length_c   1.000
_cell.angle_alpha   90.00
_cell.angle_beta   90.00
_cell.angle_gamma   90.00
#
_symmetry.space_group_name_H-M   'P 1'
#
loop_
_entity.id
_entity.type
_entity.pdbx_description
1 polymer ?
#
loop_
_entity_poly.entity_id
_entity_poly.type
_entity_poly.pdbx_seq_one_letter_code
_entity_poly.pdbx_strand_id
1 'polypeptide(L)'
;PLSRTGGDTSPPPHVPVSPVVRKARPTWMEDDVPSPDKVFFAWTQEERCRRFPGAIPEAPPPGWATWYAGALAAVGSDEARLRAAWITWLEDAWGQSRQPVCAARAFVSPEVWRRHVPGQGTAAAPAEGPALPATEAGAAWGQVLAALHADGKRYVAEQLTRLSPTLEGDMLVLEAPDRFAAALVQDDYLPLIESALARLDVPARSVLIHAAGTH
;
A
#
# COMPACT_ATOMS: atom_id res chain seq x y z
N PRO A 1 64.92 81.60 -18.31
CA PRO A 1 64.73 81.01 -16.97
C PRO A 1 63.45 80.17 -16.92
N LEU A 2 63.65 78.84 -16.95
CA LEU A 2 62.88 77.75 -16.30
C LEU A 2 61.35 77.70 -16.53
N SER A 3 60.68 76.62 -16.93
CA SER A 3 61.00 75.27 -17.41
C SER A 3 59.69 74.68 -17.94
N ARG A 4 59.76 73.79 -18.94
CA ARG A 4 58.66 72.95 -19.45
C ARG A 4 58.12 72.01 -18.37
N THR A 5 56.80 71.84 -18.34
CA THR A 5 56.08 70.61 -17.95
C THR A 5 54.72 70.69 -18.64
N GLY A 6 54.44 69.91 -19.68
CA GLY A 6 54.31 68.47 -19.60
C GLY A 6 52.95 68.13 -18.98
N GLY A 7 51.85 68.53 -19.63
CA GLY A 7 50.49 68.18 -19.22
C GLY A 7 50.23 66.72 -19.55
N ASP A 8 50.67 65.85 -18.66
CA ASP A 8 50.40 64.41 -18.67
C ASP A 8 48.92 64.20 -18.31
N THR A 9 48.11 63.86 -19.31
CA THR A 9 46.75 63.34 -19.15
C THR A 9 46.81 61.94 -18.56
N SER A 10 46.98 61.86 -17.24
CA SER A 10 46.72 60.63 -16.48
C SER A 10 45.30 60.67 -15.89
N PRO A 11 44.41 59.73 -16.27
CA PRO A 11 43.12 59.58 -15.61
C PRO A 11 43.30 59.02 -14.19
N PRO A 12 42.37 59.28 -13.26
CA PRO A 12 42.46 58.79 -11.89
C PRO A 12 42.46 57.25 -11.84
N PRO A 13 43.11 56.63 -10.83
CA PRO A 13 43.21 55.19 -10.73
C PRO A 13 41.82 54.54 -10.61
N HIS A 14 41.58 53.57 -11.47
CA HIS A 14 40.39 52.71 -11.43
C HIS A 14 40.29 52.05 -10.07
N VAL A 15 39.19 52.31 -9.35
CA VAL A 15 38.78 51.54 -8.19
C VAL A 15 38.59 50.08 -8.64
N PRO A 16 39.21 49.08 -8.00
CA PRO A 16 38.96 47.70 -8.35
C PRO A 16 37.52 47.38 -7.95
N VAL A 17 36.63 47.33 -8.94
CA VAL A 17 35.28 46.79 -8.77
C VAL A 17 35.46 45.33 -8.38
N SER A 18 35.03 44.97 -7.17
CA SER A 18 35.05 43.59 -6.69
C SER A 18 34.47 42.67 -7.77
N PRO A 19 35.03 41.46 -7.99
CA PRO A 19 34.44 40.55 -8.95
C PRO A 19 32.98 40.37 -8.56
N VAL A 20 32.08 40.68 -9.49
CA VAL A 20 30.69 40.26 -9.42
C VAL A 20 30.75 38.77 -9.14
N VAL A 21 30.49 38.40 -7.89
CA VAL A 21 30.09 37.05 -7.52
C VAL A 21 28.93 36.80 -8.45
N ARG A 22 29.17 36.03 -9.52
CA ARG A 22 28.11 35.49 -10.35
C ARG A 22 27.24 34.74 -9.35
N LYS A 23 26.16 35.39 -8.89
CA LYS A 23 25.14 34.75 -8.09
C LYS A 23 24.82 33.50 -8.89
N ALA A 24 25.16 32.33 -8.32
CA ALA A 24 24.73 31.06 -8.84
C ALA A 24 23.24 31.24 -9.16
N ARG A 25 22.87 30.95 -10.41
CA ARG A 25 21.46 31.02 -10.83
C ARG A 25 20.65 30.31 -9.75
N PRO A 26 19.65 30.96 -9.15
CA PRO A 26 18.90 30.32 -8.09
C PRO A 26 18.16 29.13 -8.72
N THR A 27 18.25 27.99 -8.06
CA THR A 27 17.87 26.63 -8.49
C THR A 27 16.36 26.43 -8.73
N TRP A 28 15.59 27.49 -8.99
CA TRP A 28 14.13 27.40 -9.16
C TRP A 28 13.67 27.22 -10.61
N MET A 29 14.61 27.10 -11.57
CA MET A 29 14.31 26.78 -12.98
C MET A 29 14.87 25.39 -13.39
N GLU A 30 14.74 24.41 -12.51
CA GLU A 30 14.84 22.96 -12.77
C GLU A 30 13.75 22.37 -11.84
N ASP A 31 12.59 21.85 -12.24
CA ASP A 31 12.04 21.26 -13.46
C ASP A 31 10.57 21.73 -13.54
N ASP A 32 10.18 22.45 -14.58
CA ASP A 32 8.76 22.78 -14.86
C ASP A 32 8.03 21.60 -15.53
N VAL A 33 8.68 20.43 -15.56
CA VAL A 33 8.05 19.17 -15.96
C VAL A 33 7.31 18.63 -14.73
N PRO A 34 5.97 18.64 -14.70
CA PRO A 34 5.24 18.04 -13.59
C PRO A 34 5.69 16.60 -13.43
N SER A 35 6.02 16.22 -12.20
CA SER A 35 6.47 14.87 -11.89
C SER A 35 5.45 13.83 -12.40
N PRO A 36 5.88 12.64 -12.85
CA PRO A 36 4.99 11.66 -13.49
C PRO A 36 3.75 11.30 -12.67
N ASP A 37 3.86 11.29 -11.33
CA ASP A 37 2.74 11.07 -10.42
C ASP A 37 1.69 12.19 -10.48
N LYS A 38 2.10 13.45 -10.68
CA LYS A 38 1.20 14.60 -10.86
C LYS A 38 0.53 14.59 -12.22
N VAL A 39 1.25 14.19 -13.26
CA VAL A 39 0.69 14.02 -14.62
C VAL A 39 -0.37 12.93 -14.61
N PHE A 40 -0.08 11.79 -14.00
CA PHE A 40 -1.03 10.70 -13.85
C PHE A 40 -2.24 11.13 -13.01
N PHE A 41 -2.03 11.82 -11.88
CA PHE A 41 -3.13 12.34 -11.07
C PHE A 41 -4.04 13.31 -11.85
N ALA A 42 -3.45 14.28 -12.55
CA ALA A 42 -4.21 15.23 -13.36
C ALA A 42 -5.09 14.51 -14.40
N TRP A 43 -4.53 13.50 -15.07
CA TRP A 43 -5.28 12.66 -16.01
C TRP A 43 -6.42 11.89 -15.34
N THR A 44 -6.21 11.30 -14.15
CA THR A 44 -7.27 10.59 -13.42
C THR A 44 -8.46 11.49 -13.07
N GLN A 45 -8.19 12.74 -12.70
CA GLN A 45 -9.21 13.74 -12.40
C GLN A 45 -9.98 14.18 -13.64
N GLU A 46 -9.29 14.39 -14.76
CA GLU A 46 -9.93 14.71 -16.04
C GLU A 46 -10.90 13.60 -16.48
N GLU A 47 -10.46 12.34 -16.45
CA GLU A 47 -11.28 11.19 -16.83
C GLU A 47 -12.51 10.99 -15.93
N ARG A 48 -12.38 11.34 -14.63
CA ARG A 48 -13.50 11.34 -13.69
C ARG A 48 -14.50 12.46 -14.01
N CYS A 49 -14.04 13.69 -14.17
CA CYS A 49 -14.90 14.83 -14.51
C CYS A 49 -15.60 14.64 -15.86
N ARG A 50 -14.96 13.96 -16.81
CA ARG A 50 -15.56 13.58 -18.09
C ARG A 50 -16.71 12.59 -17.95
N ARG A 51 -16.59 11.60 -17.05
CA ARG A 51 -17.60 10.54 -16.85
C ARG A 51 -18.74 10.94 -15.93
N PHE A 52 -18.47 11.78 -14.94
CA PHE A 52 -19.45 12.19 -13.93
C PHE A 52 -19.67 13.71 -13.98
N PRO A 53 -20.67 14.18 -14.75
CA PRO A 53 -21.03 15.59 -14.79
C PRO A 53 -21.40 16.09 -13.38
N GLY A 54 -20.62 17.03 -12.84
CA GLY A 54 -20.78 17.55 -11.47
C GLY A 54 -19.76 17.04 -10.45
N ALA A 55 -18.82 16.16 -10.84
CA ALA A 55 -17.71 15.79 -9.99
C ALA A 55 -16.79 17.00 -9.71
N ILE A 56 -16.48 17.25 -8.44
CA ILE A 56 -15.57 18.32 -8.02
C ILE A 56 -14.13 17.80 -8.15
N PRO A 57 -13.19 18.57 -8.74
CA PRO A 57 -11.78 18.23 -8.75
C PRO A 57 -11.24 18.00 -7.34
N GLU A 58 -10.53 16.89 -7.14
CA GLU A 58 -9.97 16.48 -5.86
C GLU A 58 -8.47 16.81 -5.83
N ALA A 59 -7.95 17.06 -4.63
CA ALA A 59 -6.52 17.14 -4.40
C ALA A 59 -5.91 15.72 -4.30
N PRO A 60 -4.63 15.54 -4.66
CA PRO A 60 -3.98 14.24 -4.53
C PRO A 60 -3.96 13.80 -3.06
N PRO A 61 -4.26 12.52 -2.76
CA PRO A 61 -4.26 12.04 -1.39
C PRO A 61 -2.83 12.04 -0.83
N PRO A 62 -2.66 12.13 0.50
CA PRO A 62 -1.36 11.98 1.14
C PRO A 62 -0.69 10.66 0.73
N GLY A 63 0.59 10.71 0.36
CA GLY A 63 1.35 9.53 -0.07
C GLY A 63 1.14 9.11 -1.53
N TRP A 64 0.42 9.90 -2.34
CA TRP A 64 0.17 9.60 -3.76
C TRP A 64 1.43 9.29 -4.56
N ALA A 65 2.48 10.11 -4.42
CA ALA A 65 3.74 9.91 -5.16
C ALA A 65 4.41 8.56 -4.83
N THR A 66 4.42 8.18 -3.55
CA THR A 66 4.95 6.89 -3.09
C THR A 66 4.10 5.73 -3.60
N TRP A 67 2.78 5.87 -3.53
CA TRP A 67 1.87 4.88 -4.08
C TRP A 67 2.05 4.73 -5.59
N TYR A 68 2.14 5.84 -6.34
CA TYR A 68 2.32 5.82 -7.80
C TYR A 68 3.58 5.07 -8.21
N ALA A 69 4.70 5.32 -7.53
CA ALA A 69 5.95 4.60 -7.78
C ALA A 69 5.80 3.09 -7.51
N GLY A 70 5.17 2.71 -6.39
CA GLY A 70 4.93 1.30 -6.05
C GLY A 70 3.95 0.62 -7.01
N ALA A 71 2.88 1.31 -7.37
CA ALA A 71 1.86 0.89 -8.32
C ALA A 71 2.44 0.65 -9.71
N LEU A 72 3.26 1.58 -10.19
CA LEU A 72 3.95 1.49 -11.47
C LEU A 72 4.93 0.31 -11.50
N ALA A 73 5.72 0.13 -10.43
CA ALA A 73 6.58 -1.05 -10.30
C ALA A 73 5.77 -2.36 -10.30
N ALA A 74 4.63 -2.39 -9.62
CA ALA A 74 3.77 -3.57 -9.51
C ALA A 74 3.13 -4.01 -10.84
N VAL A 75 2.99 -3.10 -11.81
CA VAL A 75 2.48 -3.41 -13.16
C VAL A 75 3.59 -3.56 -14.21
N GLY A 76 4.86 -3.64 -13.78
CA GLY A 76 6.01 -3.80 -14.67
C GLY A 76 6.40 -2.51 -15.39
N SER A 77 6.21 -1.36 -14.74
CA SER A 77 6.43 -0.02 -15.29
C SER A 77 5.56 0.35 -16.48
N ASP A 78 4.43 -0.35 -16.65
CA ASP A 78 3.44 -0.08 -17.68
C ASP A 78 2.32 0.84 -17.17
N GLU A 79 2.48 2.15 -17.41
CA GLU A 79 1.49 3.16 -17.02
C GLU A 79 0.15 2.97 -17.74
N ALA A 80 0.11 2.35 -18.94
CA ALA A 80 -1.15 2.12 -19.65
C ALA A 80 -2.04 1.12 -18.90
N ARG A 81 -1.44 0.15 -18.20
CA ARG A 81 -2.18 -0.77 -17.31
C ARG A 81 -2.76 -0.06 -16.09
N LEU A 82 -2.04 0.93 -15.53
CA LEU A 82 -2.57 1.77 -14.45
C LEU A 82 -3.78 2.58 -14.92
N ARG A 83 -3.69 3.16 -16.11
CA ARG A 83 -4.78 3.92 -16.73
C ARG A 83 -5.99 3.01 -16.97
N ALA A 84 -5.80 1.81 -17.51
CA ALA A 84 -6.88 0.85 -17.73
C ALA A 84 -7.56 0.42 -16.42
N ALA A 85 -6.80 0.19 -15.35
CA ALA A 85 -7.34 -0.12 -14.02
C ALA A 85 -8.17 1.04 -13.45
N TRP A 86 -7.72 2.28 -13.64
CA TRP A 86 -8.47 3.48 -13.23
C TRP A 86 -9.81 3.58 -13.95
N ILE A 87 -9.84 3.39 -15.27
CA ILE A 87 -11.08 3.41 -16.06
C ILE A 87 -12.04 2.31 -15.60
N THR A 88 -11.52 1.09 -15.42
CA THR A 88 -12.33 -0.06 -14.95
C THR A 88 -12.94 0.21 -13.58
N TRP A 89 -12.18 0.83 -12.66
CA TRP A 89 -12.69 1.24 -11.35
C TRP A 89 -13.80 2.28 -11.46
N LEU A 90 -13.63 3.31 -12.30
CA LEU A 90 -14.65 4.34 -12.50
C LEU A 90 -15.96 3.76 -13.05
N GLU A 91 -15.90 2.66 -13.80
CA GLU A 91 -17.07 2.02 -14.44
C GLU A 91 -17.68 0.89 -13.58
N ASP A 92 -17.02 0.48 -12.48
CA ASP A 92 -17.53 -0.59 -11.62
C ASP A 92 -18.68 -0.12 -10.72
N ALA A 93 -19.88 -0.67 -10.96
CA ALA A 93 -21.06 -0.42 -10.16
C ALA A 93 -20.87 -0.77 -8.68
N TRP A 94 -20.04 -1.77 -8.36
CA TRP A 94 -19.69 -2.11 -6.98
C TRP A 94 -18.92 -0.96 -6.33
N GLY A 95 -17.94 -0.40 -7.03
CA GLY A 95 -17.14 0.74 -6.57
C GLY A 95 -17.96 2.00 -6.35
N GLN A 96 -18.86 2.29 -7.29
CA GLN A 96 -19.76 3.43 -7.24
C GLN A 96 -20.78 3.34 -6.11
N SER A 97 -21.28 2.13 -5.79
CA SER A 97 -22.26 1.93 -4.71
C SER A 97 -21.73 2.30 -3.33
N ARG A 98 -20.40 2.41 -3.16
CA ARG A 98 -19.75 2.81 -1.91
C ARG A 98 -19.65 4.33 -1.72
N GLN A 99 -20.14 5.12 -2.68
CA GLN A 99 -20.13 6.60 -2.67
C GLN A 99 -18.84 7.19 -2.07
N PRO A 100 -17.67 6.88 -2.65
CA PRO A 100 -16.41 7.33 -2.07
C PRO A 100 -16.31 8.86 -2.08
N VAL A 101 -16.06 9.44 -0.90
CA VAL A 101 -15.86 10.90 -0.71
C VAL A 101 -14.67 11.42 -1.54
N CYS A 102 -13.69 10.54 -1.82
CA CYS A 102 -12.55 10.82 -2.68
C CYS A 102 -12.26 9.57 -3.54
N ALA A 103 -12.50 9.68 -4.84
CA ALA A 103 -12.37 8.55 -5.77
C ALA A 103 -10.91 8.09 -5.90
N ALA A 104 -9.96 9.03 -5.90
CA ALA A 104 -8.53 8.73 -5.92
C ALA A 104 -8.09 7.98 -4.66
N ARG A 105 -8.60 8.38 -3.49
CA ARG A 105 -8.31 7.68 -2.23
C ARG A 105 -8.93 6.29 -2.17
N ALA A 106 -10.12 6.10 -2.74
CA ALA A 106 -10.73 4.78 -2.86
C ALA A 106 -9.96 3.87 -3.81
N PHE A 107 -9.47 4.40 -4.93
CA PHE A 107 -8.66 3.67 -5.90
C PHE A 107 -7.34 3.15 -5.31
N VAL A 108 -6.69 3.96 -4.47
CA VAL A 108 -5.46 3.61 -3.76
C VAL A 108 -5.69 2.50 -2.71
N SER A 109 -6.94 2.19 -2.36
CA SER A 109 -7.21 1.16 -1.36
C SER A 109 -6.78 -0.24 -1.82
N PRO A 110 -6.22 -1.09 -0.93
CA PRO A 110 -5.76 -2.43 -1.31
C PRO A 110 -6.85 -3.34 -1.87
N GLU A 111 -8.11 -3.09 -1.52
CA GLU A 111 -9.27 -3.85 -1.98
C GLU A 111 -9.57 -3.54 -3.46
N VAL A 112 -9.66 -2.25 -3.82
CA VAL A 112 -9.90 -1.78 -5.19
C VAL A 112 -8.70 -2.11 -6.08
N TRP A 113 -7.48 -1.86 -5.57
CA TRP A 113 -6.24 -2.12 -6.29
C TRP A 113 -6.12 -3.59 -6.74
N ARG A 114 -6.40 -4.55 -5.86
CA ARG A 114 -6.34 -6.00 -6.18
C ARG A 114 -7.41 -6.44 -7.18
N ARG A 115 -8.57 -5.79 -7.19
CA ARG A 115 -9.70 -6.14 -8.05
C ARG A 115 -9.54 -5.63 -9.48
N HIS A 116 -8.97 -4.45 -9.65
CA HIS A 116 -8.95 -3.76 -10.94
C HIS A 116 -7.59 -3.77 -11.65
N VAL A 117 -6.51 -4.18 -10.99
CA VAL A 117 -5.18 -4.30 -11.62
C VAL A 117 -4.89 -5.76 -11.97
N PRO A 118 -4.88 -6.13 -13.28
CA PRO A 118 -4.57 -7.50 -13.70
C PRO A 118 -3.17 -7.92 -13.24
N GLY A 119 -3.01 -9.13 -12.71
CA GLY A 119 -1.74 -9.65 -12.22
C GLY A 119 -1.41 -9.32 -10.75
N GLN A 120 -2.20 -8.48 -10.08
CA GLN A 120 -2.13 -8.27 -8.62
C GLN A 120 -3.06 -9.22 -7.84
N GLY A 121 -3.91 -9.97 -8.55
CA GLY A 121 -4.69 -11.10 -8.02
C GLY A 121 -3.98 -12.45 -8.09
N THR A 122 -2.79 -12.51 -8.72
CA THR A 122 -1.97 -13.72 -8.76
C THR A 122 -0.90 -13.61 -7.68
N ALA A 123 -1.26 -14.06 -6.48
CA ALA A 123 -0.38 -14.41 -5.36
C ALA A 123 0.92 -13.57 -5.24
N ALA A 124 0.82 -12.38 -4.63
CA ALA A 124 1.79 -12.16 -3.56
C ALA A 124 1.43 -13.19 -2.49
N ALA A 125 2.24 -14.24 -2.38
CA ALA A 125 2.14 -15.20 -1.29
C ALA A 125 1.91 -14.40 -0.01
N PRO A 126 0.96 -14.81 0.86
CA PRO A 126 0.82 -14.18 2.16
C PRO A 126 2.22 -14.13 2.75
N ALA A 127 2.66 -12.95 3.22
CA ALA A 127 3.91 -12.85 3.98
C ALA A 127 3.89 -14.02 4.94
N GLU A 128 4.84 -14.96 4.79
CA GLU A 128 4.79 -16.27 5.41
C GLU A 128 4.60 -16.06 6.90
N GLY A 129 3.34 -16.13 7.35
CA GLY A 129 3.04 -16.58 8.69
C GLY A 129 3.76 -17.91 8.85
N PRO A 130 4.20 -18.25 10.06
CA PRO A 130 5.01 -19.44 10.30
C PRO A 130 4.44 -20.61 9.49
N ALA A 131 5.28 -21.18 8.62
CA ALA A 131 4.86 -22.26 7.74
C ALA A 131 4.19 -23.32 8.61
N LEU A 132 2.90 -23.55 8.38
CA LEU A 132 2.16 -24.51 9.18
C LEU A 132 2.87 -25.85 9.12
N PRO A 133 2.92 -26.61 10.23
CA PRO A 133 3.56 -27.90 10.25
C PRO A 133 2.95 -28.78 9.14
N ALA A 134 3.78 -29.53 8.41
CA ALA A 134 3.33 -30.48 7.39
C ALA A 134 2.72 -31.74 8.02
N THR A 135 1.76 -31.53 8.92
CA THR A 135 1.04 -32.53 9.71
C THR A 135 -0.44 -32.46 9.36
N GLU A 136 -1.20 -33.49 9.74
CA GLU A 136 -2.66 -33.50 9.60
C GLU A 136 -3.30 -32.30 10.33
N ALA A 137 -2.77 -31.94 11.50
CA ALA A 137 -3.18 -30.75 12.25
C ALA A 137 -2.96 -29.46 11.44
N GLY A 138 -1.78 -29.31 10.82
CA GLY A 138 -1.47 -28.16 9.97
C GLY A 138 -2.34 -28.10 8.71
N ALA A 139 -2.69 -29.25 8.13
CA ALA A 139 -3.60 -29.32 6.99
C ALA A 139 -5.04 -28.92 7.37
N ALA A 140 -5.57 -29.45 8.48
CA ALA A 140 -6.90 -29.08 9.00
C ALA A 140 -6.95 -27.58 9.34
N TRP A 141 -5.92 -27.08 10.01
CA TRP A 141 -5.82 -25.66 10.35
C TRP A 141 -5.69 -24.76 9.13
N GLY A 142 -4.90 -25.18 8.13
CA GLY A 142 -4.79 -24.48 6.84
C GLY A 142 -6.14 -24.36 6.13
N GLN A 143 -6.98 -25.40 6.17
CA GLN A 143 -8.34 -25.35 5.62
C GLN A 143 -9.25 -24.37 6.37
N VAL A 144 -9.15 -24.32 7.71
CA VAL A 144 -9.89 -23.35 8.53
C VAL A 144 -9.49 -21.91 8.15
N LEU A 145 -8.19 -21.63 8.06
CA LEU A 145 -7.68 -20.31 7.67
C LEU A 145 -8.13 -19.92 6.25
N ALA A 146 -8.10 -20.87 5.31
CA ALA A 146 -8.57 -20.66 3.95
C ALA A 146 -10.07 -20.35 3.90
N ALA A 147 -10.89 -21.05 4.69
CA ALA A 147 -12.32 -20.78 4.80
C ALA A 147 -12.60 -19.39 5.38
N LEU A 148 -11.87 -18.97 6.42
CA LEU A 148 -11.98 -17.62 6.97
C LEU A 148 -11.56 -16.54 5.95
N HIS A 149 -10.56 -16.84 5.13
CA HIS A 149 -10.16 -15.94 4.04
C HIS A 149 -11.25 -15.81 2.98
N ALA A 150 -11.86 -16.92 2.57
CA ALA A 150 -12.96 -16.94 1.61
C ALA A 150 -14.21 -16.19 2.14
N ASP A 151 -14.44 -16.22 3.45
CA ASP A 151 -15.49 -15.45 4.15
C ASP A 151 -15.18 -13.94 4.23
N GLY A 152 -14.07 -13.46 3.67
CA GLY A 152 -13.64 -12.06 3.74
C GLY A 152 -12.97 -11.67 5.07
N LYS A 153 -12.74 -12.61 5.99
CA LYS A 153 -12.13 -12.38 7.32
C LYS A 153 -10.60 -12.45 7.28
N ARG A 154 -10.00 -11.85 6.25
CA ARG A 154 -8.56 -11.97 5.95
C ARG A 154 -7.67 -11.53 7.10
N TYR A 155 -7.98 -10.40 7.74
CA TYR A 155 -7.21 -9.91 8.89
C TYR A 155 -7.22 -10.90 10.06
N VAL A 156 -8.37 -11.52 10.34
CA VAL A 156 -8.50 -12.53 11.39
C VAL A 156 -7.68 -13.77 11.04
N ALA A 157 -7.75 -14.23 9.79
CA ALA A 157 -6.94 -15.37 9.34
C ALA A 157 -5.43 -15.10 9.49
N GLU A 158 -4.97 -13.89 9.17
CA GLU A 158 -3.57 -13.48 9.33
C GLU A 158 -3.13 -13.35 10.82
N GLN A 159 -4.04 -13.04 11.75
CA GLN A 159 -3.71 -13.10 13.18
C GLN A 159 -3.61 -14.56 13.66
N LEU A 160 -4.53 -15.41 13.19
CA LEU A 160 -4.64 -16.81 13.57
C LEU A 160 -3.50 -17.69 13.03
N THR A 161 -2.78 -17.27 11.97
CA THR A 161 -1.58 -18.00 11.50
C THR A 161 -0.48 -18.10 12.54
N ARG A 162 -0.51 -17.29 13.60
CA ARG A 162 0.48 -17.32 14.69
C ARG A 162 0.28 -18.47 15.67
N LEU A 163 -0.85 -19.18 15.59
CA LEU A 163 -1.15 -20.32 16.44
C LEU A 163 -0.49 -21.58 15.90
N SER A 164 0.06 -22.40 16.78
CA SER A 164 0.64 -23.69 16.43
C SER A 164 -0.41 -24.80 16.58
N PRO A 165 -0.81 -25.47 15.48
CA PRO A 165 -1.83 -26.51 15.55
C PRO A 165 -1.25 -27.89 15.89
N THR A 166 -1.90 -28.58 16.81
CA THR A 166 -1.72 -30.00 17.14
C THR A 166 -3.07 -30.70 17.06
N LEU A 167 -3.08 -32.00 16.74
CA LEU A 167 -4.30 -32.80 16.68
C LEU A 167 -4.26 -33.86 17.78
N GLU A 168 -5.25 -33.84 18.66
CA GLU A 168 -5.46 -34.84 19.71
C GLU A 168 -6.77 -35.58 19.42
N GLY A 169 -6.68 -36.70 18.69
CA GLY A 169 -7.87 -37.41 18.22
C GLY A 169 -8.67 -36.56 17.22
N ASP A 170 -9.89 -36.19 17.59
CA ASP A 170 -10.76 -35.30 16.81
C ASP A 170 -10.76 -33.85 17.34
N MET A 171 -9.84 -33.51 18.24
CA MET A 171 -9.71 -32.17 18.81
C MET A 171 -8.50 -31.43 18.21
N LEU A 172 -8.77 -30.28 17.59
CA LEU A 172 -7.73 -29.37 17.13
C LEU A 172 -7.26 -28.50 18.29
N VAL A 173 -6.03 -28.73 18.75
CA VAL A 173 -5.40 -27.97 19.82
C VAL A 173 -4.58 -26.85 19.19
N LEU A 174 -4.89 -25.60 19.55
CA LEU A 174 -4.22 -24.40 19.05
C LEU A 174 -3.41 -23.76 20.17
N GLU A 175 -2.09 -23.83 20.05
CA GLU A 175 -1.18 -23.17 20.96
C GLU A 175 -0.99 -21.70 20.55
N ALA A 176 -1.35 -20.79 21.43
CA ALA A 176 -1.09 -19.36 21.30
C ALA A 176 0.27 -18.97 21.88
N PRO A 177 0.93 -17.93 21.34
CA PRO A 177 2.26 -17.52 21.80
C PRO A 177 2.30 -17.09 23.27
N ASP A 178 1.17 -16.58 23.79
CA ASP A 178 1.04 -16.17 25.18
C ASP A 178 -0.43 -16.22 25.65
N ARG A 179 -0.63 -16.00 26.95
CA ARG A 179 -1.96 -16.01 27.59
C ARG A 179 -2.91 -14.91 27.10
N PHE A 180 -2.39 -13.77 26.65
CA PHE A 180 -3.21 -12.67 26.14
C PHE A 180 -3.73 -13.01 24.75
N ALA A 181 -2.86 -13.57 23.89
CA ALA A 181 -3.25 -14.11 22.60
C ALA A 181 -4.26 -15.26 22.77
N ALA A 182 -4.04 -16.18 23.72
CA ALA A 182 -4.99 -17.26 24.00
C ALA A 182 -6.37 -16.71 24.40
N ALA A 183 -6.43 -15.74 25.33
CA ALA A 183 -7.69 -15.12 25.75
C ALA A 183 -8.39 -14.40 24.59
N LEU A 184 -7.64 -13.63 23.80
CA LEU A 184 -8.20 -12.93 22.63
C LEU A 184 -8.81 -13.91 21.63
N VAL A 185 -8.12 -15.01 21.32
CA VAL A 185 -8.62 -16.02 20.38
C VAL A 185 -9.85 -16.72 20.97
N GLN A 186 -9.82 -17.05 22.26
CA GLN A 186 -10.92 -17.70 22.97
C GLN A 186 -12.20 -16.84 22.97
N ASP A 187 -12.06 -15.54 23.21
CA ASP A 187 -13.21 -14.64 23.36
C ASP A 187 -13.73 -14.15 22.01
N ASP A 188 -12.85 -13.76 21.09
CA ASP A 188 -13.24 -13.06 19.86
C ASP A 188 -13.29 -13.99 18.62
N TYR A 189 -12.44 -15.01 18.57
CA TYR A 189 -12.21 -15.78 17.34
C TYR A 189 -12.71 -17.22 17.40
N LEU A 190 -12.91 -17.79 18.59
CA LEU A 190 -13.40 -19.15 18.78
C LEU A 190 -14.70 -19.43 18.02
N PRO A 191 -15.75 -18.57 18.07
CA PRO A 191 -16.99 -18.83 17.33
C PRO A 191 -16.77 -18.89 15.81
N LEU A 192 -15.79 -18.12 15.29
CA LEU A 192 -15.45 -18.11 13.87
C LEU A 192 -14.72 -19.40 13.47
N ILE A 193 -13.83 -19.89 14.33
CA ILE A 193 -13.10 -21.14 14.12
C ILE A 193 -14.06 -22.33 14.15
N GLU A 194 -14.94 -22.41 15.16
CA GLU A 194 -15.96 -23.46 15.27
C GLU A 194 -16.92 -23.45 14.08
N SER A 195 -17.37 -22.26 13.66
CA SER A 195 -18.22 -22.11 12.49
C SER A 195 -17.54 -22.56 11.20
N ALA A 196 -16.23 -22.38 11.07
CA ALA A 196 -15.47 -22.85 9.93
C ALA A 196 -15.29 -24.38 9.99
N LEU A 197 -14.90 -24.93 11.14
CA LEU A 197 -14.74 -26.37 11.37
C LEU A 197 -16.03 -27.14 11.07
N ALA A 198 -17.19 -26.63 11.51
CA ALA A 198 -18.48 -27.27 11.28
C ALA A 198 -18.87 -27.42 9.80
N ARG A 199 -18.30 -26.58 8.91
CA ARG A 199 -18.57 -26.60 7.47
C ARG A 199 -17.52 -27.38 6.68
N LEU A 200 -16.38 -27.64 7.27
CA LEU A 200 -15.25 -28.31 6.62
C LEU A 200 -15.34 -29.81 6.85
N ASP A 201 -14.97 -30.58 5.82
CA ASP A 201 -14.81 -32.03 5.94
C ASP A 201 -13.39 -32.37 6.41
N VAL A 202 -13.11 -31.96 7.66
CA VAL A 202 -11.82 -32.17 8.33
C VAL A 202 -11.97 -33.16 9.49
N PRO A 203 -10.89 -33.87 9.86
CA PRO A 203 -10.91 -34.84 10.97
C PRO A 203 -11.22 -34.18 12.33
N ALA A 204 -10.87 -32.90 12.51
CA ALA A 204 -11.15 -32.16 13.72
C ALA A 204 -12.64 -31.77 13.83
N ARG A 205 -13.26 -32.12 14.95
CA ARG A 205 -14.66 -31.82 15.30
C ARG A 205 -14.80 -30.84 16.46
N SER A 206 -13.75 -30.65 17.25
CA SER A 206 -13.70 -29.70 18.36
C SER A 206 -12.38 -28.92 18.34
N VAL A 207 -12.32 -27.81 19.08
CA VAL A 207 -11.12 -26.97 19.17
C VAL A 207 -10.84 -26.61 20.62
N LEU A 208 -9.56 -26.59 20.99
CA LEU A 208 -9.08 -26.15 22.29
C LEU A 208 -7.96 -25.12 22.08
N ILE A 209 -8.03 -24.01 22.80
CA ILE A 209 -7.03 -22.95 22.74
C ILE A 209 -6.25 -22.96 24.06
N HIS A 210 -4.93 -23.05 23.99
CA HIS A 210 -4.07 -22.92 25.16
C HIS A 210 -2.93 -21.95 24.89
N ALA A 211 -2.36 -21.39 25.95
CA ALA A 211 -1.15 -20.61 25.86
C ALA A 211 0.08 -21.53 25.86
N ALA A 212 1.14 -21.15 25.15
CA ALA A 212 2.46 -21.72 25.33
C ALA A 212 2.88 -21.57 26.80
N GLY A 213 3.33 -22.66 27.41
CA GLY A 213 3.80 -22.65 28.79
C GLY A 213 5.04 -21.77 28.92
N THR A 214 5.01 -20.80 29.85
CA THR A 214 6.23 -20.12 30.29
C THR A 214 7.11 -21.13 31.01
N HIS A 215 8.14 -21.65 30.33
CA HIS A 215 9.26 -22.31 30.98
C HIS A 215 10.17 -21.28 31.66
#